data_AF-A0A958GZC5-F1
#
_entry.id   AF-A0A958GZC5-F1
#
_cell.length_a   1.000
_cell.length_b   1.000
_cell.length_c   1.000
_cell.angle_alpha   90.00
_cell.angle_beta   90.00
_cell.angle_gamma   90.00
#
_symmetry.space_group_name_H-M   'P 1'
#
loop_
_entity.id
_entity.type
_entity.pdbx_description
1 polymer ?
#
loop_
_entity_poly.entity_id
_entity_poly.type
_entity_poly.pdbx_seq_one_letter_code
_entity_poly.pdbx_strand_id
1 'polypeptide(L)'
;MKKNVALGTSPLTEEDAIMDQTFYRHPGRPAGGARSGPQALPRTQPAREKPAHYKIVSISLYNEDIENLERLVSELKAKGHTKANKSQLIRYALATVDIDDMPKMI
;
A
#
# COMPACT_ATOMS: atom_id res chain seq x y z
N MET A 1 39.59 2.80 32.61
CA MET A 1 38.17 2.95 33.04
C MET A 1 37.35 1.93 32.28
N LYS A 2 36.76 0.96 32.98
CA LYS A 2 35.93 -0.11 32.40
C LYS A 2 34.54 0.44 32.07
N LYS A 3 34.04 0.20 30.86
CA LYS A 3 32.60 0.24 30.55
C LYS A 3 32.24 -1.03 29.77
N ASN A 4 31.85 -2.01 30.59
CA ASN A 4 30.98 -3.15 30.38
C ASN A 4 30.47 -3.42 28.96
N VAL A 5 30.98 -4.55 28.44
CA VAL A 5 30.30 -5.43 27.48
C VAL A 5 28.99 -5.91 28.11
N ALA A 6 27.86 -5.51 27.54
CA ALA A 6 26.58 -6.14 27.79
C ALA A 6 25.73 -6.01 26.52
N LEU A 7 25.46 -7.17 25.89
CA LEU A 7 24.73 -7.41 24.63
C LEU A 7 25.57 -7.20 23.35
N GLY A 8 26.44 -8.18 23.08
CA GLY A 8 27.36 -8.20 21.92
C GLY A 8 26.79 -8.72 20.61
N THR A 9 25.49 -9.02 20.51
CA THR A 9 24.85 -9.33 19.22
C THR A 9 23.38 -8.98 19.31
N SER A 10 22.95 -7.95 18.58
CA SER A 10 21.52 -7.66 18.42
C SER A 10 20.98 -8.57 17.31
N PRO A 11 20.00 -9.45 17.57
CA PRO A 11 19.47 -10.38 16.55
C PRO A 11 18.89 -9.67 15.32
N LEU A 12 18.51 -8.39 15.47
CA LEU A 12 18.01 -7.56 14.37
C LEU A 12 19.09 -7.24 13.32
N THR A 13 20.37 -7.19 13.71
CA THR A 13 21.44 -6.90 12.75
C THR A 13 21.78 -8.08 11.83
N GLU A 14 21.53 -9.31 12.27
CA GLU A 14 21.71 -10.51 11.43
C GLU A 14 20.55 -10.67 10.43
N GLU A 15 19.31 -10.40 10.87
CA GLU A 15 18.13 -10.43 10.01
C GLU A 15 18.20 -9.37 8.91
N ASP A 16 18.64 -8.16 9.23
CA ASP A 16 18.84 -7.09 8.24
C ASP A 16 19.90 -7.47 7.20
N ALA A 17 20.99 -8.11 7.61
CA ALA A 17 22.04 -8.58 6.70
C ALA A 17 21.55 -9.72 5.79
N ILE A 18 20.72 -10.63 6.31
CA ILE A 18 20.11 -11.71 5.52
C ILE A 18 19.14 -11.12 4.50
N MET A 19 18.28 -10.17 4.91
CA MET A 19 17.28 -9.54 4.05
C MET A 19 17.92 -8.75 2.90
N ASP A 20 18.98 -7.99 3.20
CA ASP A 20 19.78 -7.26 2.21
C ASP A 20 20.45 -8.22 1.21
N GLN A 21 21.01 -9.33 1.69
CA GLN A 21 21.69 -10.31 0.83
C GLN A 21 20.77 -11.18 -0.02
N THR A 22 19.54 -11.48 0.44
CA THR A 22 18.66 -12.47 -0.21
C THR A 22 17.48 -11.88 -0.96
N PHE A 23 16.91 -10.77 -0.50
CA PHE A 23 15.67 -10.24 -1.07
C PHE A 23 15.85 -8.95 -1.87
N TYR A 24 16.88 -8.14 -1.58
CA TYR A 24 17.13 -6.90 -2.31
C TYR A 24 18.20 -7.05 -3.39
N ARG A 25 17.93 -6.47 -4.57
CA ARG A 25 18.88 -6.42 -5.68
C ARG A 25 19.93 -5.35 -5.39
N HIS A 26 21.11 -5.77 -4.94
CA HIS A 26 22.25 -4.86 -4.81
C HIS A 26 22.72 -4.32 -6.17
N PRO A 27 22.85 -3.00 -6.33
CA PRO A 27 23.47 -2.40 -7.50
C PRO A 27 24.98 -2.65 -7.45
N GLY A 28 25.44 -3.76 -8.03
CA GLY A 28 26.87 -4.07 -8.13
C GLY A 28 27.24 -5.55 -8.11
N ARG A 29 26.31 -6.47 -7.77
CA ARG A 29 26.58 -7.92 -7.80
C ARG A 29 26.22 -8.48 -9.19
N PRO A 30 27.16 -9.08 -9.94
CA PRO A 30 26.82 -9.75 -11.19
C PRO A 30 25.86 -10.90 -10.90
N ALA A 31 24.83 -11.05 -11.72
CA ALA A 31 23.79 -12.08 -11.59
C ALA A 31 24.37 -13.47 -11.88
N GLY A 32 25.11 -14.03 -10.93
CA GLY A 32 25.62 -15.39 -10.96
C GLY A 32 24.56 -16.37 -10.49
N GLY A 33 23.77 -16.90 -11.44
CA GLY A 33 22.76 -17.92 -11.17
C GLY A 33 22.00 -18.28 -12.42
N ALA A 34 22.58 -19.15 -13.25
CA ALA A 34 21.97 -19.66 -14.46
C ALA A 34 20.65 -20.40 -14.16
N ARG A 35 19.53 -19.81 -14.57
CA ARG A 35 18.33 -20.54 -15.00
C ARG A 35 17.97 -20.05 -16.39
N SER A 36 18.50 -20.77 -17.38
CA SER A 36 18.24 -20.61 -18.79
C SER A 36 16.84 -21.13 -19.12
N GLY A 37 15.80 -20.39 -18.74
CA GLY A 37 14.48 -20.48 -19.37
C GLY A 37 14.34 -19.34 -20.37
N PRO A 38 13.57 -19.49 -21.48
CA PRO A 38 13.28 -18.37 -22.35
C PRO A 38 12.62 -17.26 -21.52
N GLN A 39 13.36 -16.20 -21.25
CA GLN A 39 12.83 -14.98 -20.63
C GLN A 39 11.78 -14.43 -21.58
N ALA A 40 10.52 -14.70 -21.27
CA ALA A 40 9.44 -13.89 -21.80
C ALA A 40 9.73 -12.46 -21.34
N LEU A 41 10.19 -11.63 -22.27
CA LEU A 41 10.33 -10.20 -22.08
C LEU A 41 9.02 -9.71 -21.44
N PRO A 42 9.03 -9.05 -20.28
CA PRO A 42 7.83 -8.45 -19.76
C PRO A 42 7.32 -7.51 -20.85
N ARG A 43 6.13 -7.79 -21.37
CA ARG A 43 5.43 -6.86 -22.26
C ARG A 43 5.35 -5.55 -21.51
N THR A 44 6.19 -4.59 -21.89
CA THR A 44 6.17 -3.23 -21.36
C THR A 44 4.83 -2.64 -21.73
N GLN A 45 3.84 -2.83 -20.84
CA GLN A 45 2.62 -2.05 -20.92
C GLN A 45 3.07 -0.60 -20.77
N PRO A 46 2.66 0.30 -21.68
CA PRO A 46 3.00 1.70 -21.54
C PRO A 46 2.59 2.15 -20.14
N ALA A 47 3.53 2.73 -19.40
CA ALA A 47 3.29 3.26 -18.09
C ALA A 47 2.19 4.31 -18.25
N ARG A 48 0.96 3.96 -17.83
CA ARG A 48 -0.14 4.92 -17.78
C ARG A 48 0.35 6.10 -16.97
N GLU A 49 0.24 7.30 -17.54
CA GLU A 49 0.60 8.54 -16.85
C GLU A 49 -0.04 8.53 -15.46
N LYS A 50 0.78 8.66 -14.42
CA LYS A 50 0.32 8.59 -13.04
C LYS A 50 -0.65 9.77 -12.83
N PRO A 51 -1.89 9.52 -12.39
CA PRO A 51 -2.86 10.59 -12.19
C PRO A 51 -2.29 11.64 -11.22
N ALA A 52 -2.46 12.89 -11.61
CA ALA A 52 -1.96 14.08 -10.93
C ALA A 52 -2.37 14.12 -9.44
N HIS A 53 -1.37 14.23 -8.56
CA HIS A 53 -1.41 14.77 -7.19
C HIS A 53 -2.56 14.35 -6.25
N TYR A 54 -2.53 13.13 -5.72
CA TYR A 54 -3.27 12.80 -4.49
C TYR A 54 -2.40 13.02 -3.24
N LYS A 55 -3.03 13.39 -2.12
CA LYS A 55 -2.41 13.40 -0.79
C LYS A 55 -2.98 12.25 0.05
N ILE A 56 -2.13 11.62 0.85
CA ILE A 56 -2.59 10.65 1.84
C ILE A 56 -3.15 11.46 3.02
N VAL A 57 -4.40 11.19 3.37
CA VAL A 57 -5.07 11.79 4.53
C VAL A 57 -5.38 10.70 5.53
N SER A 58 -5.14 10.99 6.81
CA SER A 58 -5.64 10.18 7.92
C SER A 58 -6.84 10.91 8.51
N ILE A 59 -7.99 10.22 8.56
CA ILE A 59 -9.23 10.75 9.15
C ILE A 59 -9.71 9.79 10.22
N SER A 60 -10.16 10.33 11.34
CA SER A 60 -10.87 9.54 12.36
C SER A 60 -12.32 9.39 11.94
N LEU A 61 -12.85 8.17 12.06
CA LEU A 61 -14.25 7.81 11.80
C LEU A 61 -14.75 6.96 12.97
N TYR A 62 -16.06 6.92 13.22
CA TYR A 62 -16.62 5.95 14.15
C TYR A 62 -16.43 4.53 13.62
N ASN A 63 -16.27 3.55 14.50
CA ASN A 63 -16.08 2.15 14.09
C ASN A 63 -17.22 1.66 13.19
N GLU A 64 -18.46 2.05 13.51
CA GLU A 64 -19.65 1.74 12.71
C GLU A 64 -19.56 2.32 11.29
N ASP A 65 -19.02 3.52 11.13
CA ASP A 65 -18.82 4.14 9.82
C ASP A 65 -17.75 3.42 9.00
N ILE A 66 -16.69 2.93 9.65
CA ILE A 66 -15.63 2.14 9.01
C ILE A 66 -16.22 0.83 8.48
N GLU A 67 -16.99 0.12 9.29
CA GLU A 67 -17.66 -1.13 8.89
C GLU A 67 -18.66 -0.89 7.75
N ASN A 68 -19.44 0.18 7.82
CA ASN A 68 -20.37 0.56 6.77
C ASN A 68 -19.64 0.86 5.45
N LEU A 69 -18.51 1.59 5.50
CA LEU A 69 -17.68 1.87 4.33
C LEU A 69 -17.15 0.58 3.68
N GLU A 70 -16.72 -0.39 4.49
CA GLU A 70 -16.25 -1.69 3.99
C GLU A 70 -17.37 -2.52 3.36
N ARG A 71 -18.55 -2.54 3.98
CA ARG A 71 -19.74 -3.19 3.44
C ARG A 71 -20.12 -2.62 2.07
N LEU A 72 -20.18 -1.30 1.94
CA LEU A 72 -20.50 -0.63 0.66
C LEU A 72 -19.48 -0.95 -0.44
N VAL A 73 -18.19 -1.00 -0.11
CA VAL A 73 -17.16 -1.43 -1.08
C VAL A 73 -17.37 -2.89 -1.50
N SER A 74 -17.76 -3.77 -0.57
CA SER A 74 -18.07 -5.17 -0.89
C SER A 74 -19.28 -5.29 -1.83
N GLU A 75 -20.36 -4.55 -1.55
CA GLU A 75 -21.54 -4.51 -2.40
C GLU A 75 -21.24 -3.98 -3.80
N LEU A 76 -20.40 -2.95 -3.92
CA LEU A 76 -19.96 -2.43 -5.20
C LEU A 76 -19.19 -3.49 -6.01
N LYS A 77 -18.31 -4.25 -5.35
CA LYS A 77 -17.58 -5.35 -5.99
C LYS A 77 -18.53 -6.46 -6.43
N ALA A 78 -19.51 -6.82 -5.60
CA ALA A 78 -20.53 -7.80 -5.94
C ALA A 78 -21.37 -7.37 -7.16
N LYS A 79 -21.63 -6.06 -7.31
CA LYS A 79 -22.32 -5.45 -8.46
C LYS A 79 -21.45 -5.34 -9.74
N GLY A 80 -20.21 -5.85 -9.72
CA GLY A 80 -19.33 -5.88 -10.89
C GLY A 80 -18.27 -4.76 -10.92
N HIS A 81 -18.24 -3.85 -9.94
CA HIS A 81 -17.16 -2.87 -9.81
C HIS A 81 -15.93 -3.52 -9.14
N THR A 82 -15.27 -4.43 -9.84
CA THR A 82 -14.16 -5.26 -9.30
C THR A 82 -12.98 -4.46 -8.75
N LYS A 83 -12.81 -3.21 -9.19
CA LYS A 83 -11.74 -2.30 -8.74
C LYS A 83 -12.18 -1.27 -7.69
N ALA A 84 -13.42 -1.36 -7.20
CA ALA A 84 -13.93 -0.45 -6.18
C ALA A 84 -13.06 -0.50 -4.92
N ASN A 85 -12.70 0.69 -4.41
CA ASN A 85 -11.97 0.85 -3.17
C ASN A 85 -12.54 1.99 -2.33
N LYS A 86 -12.12 2.07 -1.06
CA LYS A 86 -12.55 3.08 -0.08
C LYS A 86 -12.42 4.50 -0.64
N SER A 87 -11.26 4.81 -1.24
CA SER A 87 -10.99 6.15 -1.79
C SER A 87 -11.87 6.54 -2.98
N GLN A 88 -12.24 5.58 -3.84
CA GLN A 88 -13.16 5.81 -4.95
C GLN A 88 -14.58 6.09 -4.46
N LEU A 89 -15.04 5.31 -3.48
CA LEU A 89 -16.35 5.51 -2.85
C LEU A 89 -16.43 6.87 -2.15
N ILE A 90 -15.42 7.22 -1.35
CA ILE A 90 -15.34 8.54 -0.69
C ILE A 90 -15.32 9.66 -1.73
N ARG A 91 -14.56 9.51 -2.82
CA ARG A 91 -14.53 10.52 -3.89
C ARG A 91 -15.88 10.73 -4.54
N TYR A 92 -16.61 9.64 -4.82
CA TYR A 92 -17.96 9.72 -5.35
C TYR A 92 -18.88 10.45 -4.36
N ALA A 93 -18.87 10.06 -3.08
CA ALA A 93 -19.68 10.71 -2.05
C ALA A 93 -19.41 12.21 -1.93
N LEU A 94 -18.14 12.62 -1.94
CA LEU A 94 -17.74 14.03 -1.90
C LEU A 94 -18.18 14.82 -3.14
N ALA A 95 -18.35 14.16 -4.29
CA ALA A 95 -18.82 14.80 -5.52
C ALA A 95 -20.35 14.91 -5.59
N THR A 96 -21.07 14.10 -4.80
CA THR A 96 -22.54 14.03 -4.83
C THR A 96 -23.21 14.62 -3.60
N VAL A 97 -22.45 14.92 -2.54
CA VAL A 97 -23.02 15.47 -1.31
C VAL A 97 -23.60 16.86 -1.59
N ASP A 98 -24.85 17.05 -1.16
CA ASP A 98 -25.47 18.36 -1.07
C ASP A 98 -25.28 18.88 0.36
N ILE A 99 -24.68 20.06 0.48
CA ILE A 99 -24.37 20.67 1.77
C ILE A 99 -25.62 21.29 2.38
N ASP A 100 -26.57 21.74 1.56
CA ASP A 100 -27.80 22.38 2.04
C ASP A 100 -28.73 21.36 2.71
N ASP A 101 -28.63 20.08 2.33
CA ASP A 101 -29.34 18.95 2.93
C ASP A 101 -28.68 18.41 4.22
N MET A 102 -27.49 18.91 4.58
CA MET A 102 -26.77 18.39 5.74
C MET A 102 -27.44 18.85 7.04
N PRO A 103 -27.85 17.93 7.94
CA PRO A 103 -28.51 18.31 9.17
C PRO A 103 -27.58 19.18 10.02
N LYS A 104 -28.10 20.30 10.52
CA LYS A 104 -27.43 21.13 11.52
C LYS A 104 -27.44 20.39 12.86
N MET A 105 -26.51 19.45 13.03
CA MET A 105 -26.21 18.89 14.33
C MET A 105 -25.39 19.93 15.08
N ILE A 106 -26.07 20.71 15.92
CA ILE A 106 -25.47 21.55 16.97
C ILE A 106 -25.22 20.65 18.18
#